data_AF-A0A7S1A6W2-F1
#
_entry.id   AF-A0A7S1A6W2-F1
#
_cell.length_a   1.000
_cell.length_b   1.000
_cell.length_c   1.000
_cell.angle_alpha   90.00
_cell.angle_beta   90.00
_cell.angle_gamma   90.00
#
_symmetry.space_group_name_H-M   'P 1'
#
loop_
_entity.id
_entity.type
_entity.pdbx_description
1 polymer ?
#
loop_
_entity_poly.entity_id
_entity_poly.type
_entity_poly.pdbx_seq_one_letter_code
_entity_poly.pdbx_strand_id
1 'polypeptide(L)'
;EAFCNIILNATACLLSMDAPVPLTAVQKRMLGDSAPPLPAKRCKTCTVKIYNKPRDLGVMPTAVFSDVHSTVQALTREVNGRGRPISLPASRAKAVEEALAVGGVYSSVEALRQAIRDWRGEAAPFGGAAAVNEYYDAQRARAYTERLGGAQETLALRCAELAGLIPSRTDHQKRPLLLDVGCGSGLSMLPLEQRSCAMLGVDLSLEMLRTARESGLEVIQADMSHTLPFRSGVFDGLVSVSAVQFLCEAAVGRSATERLACCMQETRRVLKTPAANANAKKDAMANVPCAAFQFHPADQVLHPRAVLEAAEDAGCQAALVMDQPHRTSGRRWFLYLANTRITDGQSPPCCGLYSPNRVACPLSLRAWTRQLGLPSPRLDDVHEEWLGAEHRRSARRLLRLFCRGALAPVSGESHITVTGQPGEEAQLLNDSERVWAERLSQRFLAAGSEAPSSDDLRDQLGEVLLALHADDHS
;
A
#
# COMPACT_ATOMS: atom_id res chain seq x y z
N GLU A 1 51.78 -8.47 1.27
CA GLU A 1 52.21 -8.26 2.67
C GLU A 1 51.17 -7.57 3.57
N ALA A 2 50.43 -6.55 3.13
CA ALA A 2 49.37 -5.95 3.96
C ALA A 2 48.17 -6.89 4.27
N PHE A 3 47.93 -7.92 3.45
CA PHE A 3 46.86 -8.90 3.66
C PHE A 3 47.24 -10.05 4.63
N CYS A 4 48.54 -10.30 4.84
CA CYS A 4 49.02 -11.34 5.75
C CYS A 4 49.09 -10.87 7.22
N ASN A 5 49.26 -9.57 7.46
CA ASN A 5 49.31 -9.01 8.82
C ASN A 5 47.94 -8.92 9.52
N ILE A 6 46.83 -8.98 8.78
CA ILE A 6 45.48 -8.98 9.38
C ILE A 6 45.12 -10.37 9.93
N ILE A 7 45.62 -11.45 9.31
CA ILE A 7 45.37 -12.83 9.76
C ILE A 7 46.26 -13.18 10.98
N LEU A 8 47.50 -12.68 11.04
CA LEU A 8 48.40 -12.95 12.17
C LEU A 8 47.98 -12.21 13.46
N ASN A 9 47.41 -10.99 13.37
CA ASN A 9 46.90 -10.28 14.55
C ASN A 9 45.56 -10.83 15.08
N ALA A 10 44.76 -11.49 14.25
CA ALA A 10 43.56 -12.20 14.72
C ALA A 10 43.88 -13.52 15.45
N THR A 11 45.08 -14.07 15.22
CA THR A 11 45.51 -15.35 15.81
C THR A 11 46.23 -15.16 17.15
N ALA A 12 46.79 -13.98 17.43
CA ALA A 12 47.46 -13.68 18.70
C ALA A 12 46.51 -13.41 19.89
N CYS A 13 45.23 -13.15 19.64
CA CYS A 13 44.24 -12.94 20.71
C CYS A 13 43.51 -14.24 21.15
N LEU A 14 43.85 -15.39 20.53
CA LEU A 14 43.21 -16.70 20.76
C LEU A 14 44.09 -17.70 21.54
N LEU A 15 45.26 -17.28 22.04
CA LEU A 15 46.19 -18.16 22.79
C LEU A 15 46.53 -17.62 24.19
N SER A 16 45.58 -16.97 24.85
CA SER A 16 45.69 -16.66 26.27
C SER A 16 44.48 -17.24 26.99
N MET A 17 44.79 -18.07 27.99
CA MET A 17 43.90 -18.66 29.01
C MET A 17 43.48 -20.12 28.79
N ASP A 18 44.46 -21.02 28.66
CA ASP A 18 44.31 -22.38 29.17
C ASP A 18 44.57 -22.39 30.67
N ALA A 19 43.51 -22.48 31.47
CA ALA A 19 43.59 -23.07 32.80
C ALA A 19 42.30 -23.87 33.05
N PRO A 20 42.37 -25.19 33.25
CA PRO A 20 41.19 -25.98 33.56
C PRO A 20 40.69 -25.66 34.97
N VAL A 21 39.38 -25.44 35.11
CA VAL A 21 38.72 -25.30 36.41
C VAL A 21 38.54 -26.69 37.04
N PRO A 22 38.89 -26.91 38.32
CA PRO A 22 38.76 -28.22 38.93
C PRO A 22 37.27 -28.56 39.17
N LEU A 23 36.89 -29.79 38.80
CA LEU A 23 35.57 -30.35 39.10
C LEU A 23 35.31 -30.41 40.61
N THR A 24 34.08 -30.10 41.01
CA THR A 24 33.64 -30.28 42.41
C THR A 24 33.59 -31.78 42.78
N ALA A 25 33.70 -32.10 44.07
CA ALA A 25 33.71 -33.48 44.57
C ALA A 25 32.45 -34.28 44.16
N VAL A 26 31.33 -33.59 43.91
CA VAL A 26 30.08 -34.18 43.43
C VAL A 26 30.17 -34.56 41.94
N GLN A 27 30.84 -33.74 41.12
CA GLN A 27 30.97 -33.95 39.67
C GLN A 27 31.97 -35.05 39.32
N LYS A 28 33.07 -35.20 40.09
CA LYS A 28 34.00 -36.34 39.94
C LYS A 28 33.35 -37.69 40.25
N ARG A 29 32.32 -37.70 41.10
CA ARG A 29 31.62 -38.92 41.53
C ARG A 29 30.58 -39.42 40.53
N MET A 30 30.15 -38.58 39.57
CA MET A 30 29.06 -38.90 38.64
C MET A 30 29.53 -39.26 37.21
N LEU A 31 30.72 -38.85 36.78
CA LEU A 31 31.11 -38.91 35.36
C LEU A 31 32.16 -39.97 35.00
N GLY A 32 32.90 -40.54 35.96
CA GLY A 32 34.05 -41.39 35.65
C GLY A 32 35.16 -40.65 34.88
N ASP A 33 36.39 -41.15 34.89
CA ASP A 33 37.59 -40.43 34.42
C ASP A 33 37.71 -40.25 32.89
N SER A 34 36.62 -40.29 32.11
CA SER A 34 36.72 -40.23 30.64
C SER A 34 35.46 -39.70 29.94
N ALA A 35 35.09 -38.44 30.18
CA ALA A 35 34.13 -37.71 29.34
C ALA A 35 34.71 -36.34 28.91
N PRO A 36 34.67 -35.98 27.61
CA PRO A 36 35.12 -34.67 27.17
C PRO A 36 34.18 -33.56 27.69
N PRO A 37 34.68 -32.39 28.06
CA PRO A 37 33.82 -31.30 28.54
C PRO A 37 32.90 -30.84 27.40
N LEU A 38 31.59 -30.81 27.66
CA LEU A 38 30.61 -30.21 26.74
C LEU A 38 30.95 -28.72 26.57
N PRO A 39 30.95 -28.17 25.35
CA PRO A 39 31.28 -26.78 25.12
C PRO A 39 30.23 -25.89 25.81
N ALA A 40 30.68 -25.03 26.72
CA ALA A 40 29.83 -23.99 27.29
C ALA A 40 29.20 -23.18 26.15
N LYS A 41 27.87 -23.12 26.09
CA LYS A 41 27.16 -22.35 25.04
C LYS A 41 27.67 -20.92 25.09
N ARG A 42 28.34 -20.48 24.01
CA ARG A 42 28.93 -19.14 23.92
C ARG A 42 27.79 -18.11 24.00
N CYS A 43 27.70 -17.38 25.10
CA CYS A 43 26.74 -16.30 25.28
C CYS A 43 27.37 -14.96 24.88
N LYS A 44 26.59 -14.09 24.25
CA LYS A 44 26.98 -12.72 23.89
C LYS A 44 25.77 -11.80 24.04
N THR A 45 26.02 -10.50 24.16
CA THR A 45 24.98 -9.48 24.05
C THR A 45 24.34 -9.53 22.66
N CYS A 46 23.02 -9.67 22.61
CA CYS A 46 22.23 -9.63 21.40
C CYS A 46 21.69 -8.22 21.21
N THR A 47 22.13 -7.53 20.17
CA THR A 47 21.67 -6.18 19.85
C THR A 47 20.94 -6.21 18.52
N VAL A 48 19.77 -5.56 18.48
CA VAL A 48 18.97 -5.41 17.26
C VAL A 48 18.81 -3.95 16.90
N LYS A 49 18.82 -3.63 15.62
CA LYS A 49 18.56 -2.27 15.15
C LYS A 49 17.07 -2.13 14.83
N ILE A 50 16.32 -1.40 15.64
CA ILE A 50 14.89 -1.13 15.43
C ILE A 50 14.67 0.37 15.52
N TYR A 51 13.90 0.92 14.57
CA TYR A 51 13.64 2.36 14.47
C TYR A 51 14.95 3.19 14.53
N ASN A 52 15.95 2.72 13.78
CA ASN A 52 17.33 3.22 13.68
C ASN A 52 18.14 3.36 14.98
N LYS A 53 17.62 2.87 16.13
CA LYS A 53 18.36 2.80 17.39
C LYS A 53 18.84 1.37 17.66
N PRO A 54 20.09 1.18 18.12
CA PRO A 54 20.50 -0.11 18.67
C PRO A 54 19.70 -0.36 19.95
N ARG A 55 19.01 -1.50 20.00
CA ARG A 55 18.26 -1.99 21.15
C ARG A 55 18.96 -3.22 21.69
N ASP A 56 19.43 -3.12 22.92
CA ASP A 56 20.01 -4.26 23.63
C ASP A 56 18.89 -5.19 24.08
N LEU A 57 18.98 -6.46 23.71
CA LEU A 57 18.03 -7.49 24.12
C LEU A 57 18.56 -8.37 25.24
N GLY A 58 19.80 -8.16 25.70
CA GLY A 58 20.45 -8.90 26.78
C GLY A 58 21.47 -9.93 26.29
N VAL A 59 22.05 -10.68 27.23
CA VAL A 59 23.10 -11.66 27.00
C VAL A 59 22.50 -13.06 26.86
N MET A 60 22.61 -13.66 25.68
CA MET A 60 21.99 -14.95 25.39
C MET A 60 22.88 -15.84 24.50
N PRO A 61 22.59 -17.14 24.35
CA PRO A 61 23.38 -18.03 23.51
C PRO A 61 23.42 -17.57 22.05
N THR A 62 24.60 -17.54 21.43
CA THR A 62 24.73 -17.09 20.02
C THR A 62 23.94 -17.96 19.04
N ALA A 63 23.63 -19.20 19.40
CA ALA A 63 22.83 -20.13 18.60
C ALA A 63 21.38 -19.66 18.36
N VAL A 64 20.81 -18.85 19.27
CA VAL A 64 19.43 -18.35 19.14
C VAL A 64 19.34 -16.99 18.45
N PHE A 65 20.46 -16.33 18.14
CA PHE A 65 20.47 -14.96 17.63
C PHE A 65 19.63 -14.80 16.35
N SER A 66 19.77 -15.71 15.37
CA SER A 66 19.01 -15.59 14.12
C SER A 66 17.50 -15.69 14.34
N ASP A 67 17.08 -16.50 15.32
CA ASP A 67 15.67 -16.66 15.70
C ASP A 67 15.15 -15.44 16.42
N VAL A 68 15.93 -14.88 17.35
CA VAL A 68 15.61 -13.63 18.04
C VAL A 68 15.47 -12.49 17.04
N HIS A 69 16.40 -12.35 16.09
CA HIS A 69 16.30 -11.35 15.01
C HIS A 69 15.04 -11.56 14.15
N SER A 70 14.71 -12.80 13.82
CA SER A 70 13.51 -13.14 13.04
C SER A 70 12.22 -12.81 13.79
N THR A 71 12.15 -13.14 15.08
CA THR A 71 11.03 -12.79 15.97
C THR A 71 10.87 -11.29 16.10
N VAL A 72 11.96 -10.55 16.31
CA VAL A 72 11.95 -9.08 16.36
C VAL A 72 11.42 -8.47 15.06
N GLN A 73 11.85 -8.98 13.89
CA GLN A 73 11.35 -8.53 12.60
C GLN A 73 9.85 -8.82 12.44
N ALA A 74 9.38 -9.97 12.90
CA ALA A 74 7.97 -10.36 12.86
C ALA A 74 7.11 -9.42 13.74
N LEU A 75 7.51 -9.22 14.99
CA LEU A 75 6.82 -8.31 15.93
C LEU A 75 6.83 -6.87 15.42
N THR A 76 7.93 -6.40 14.85
CA THR A 76 8.02 -5.04 14.28
C THR A 76 7.04 -4.87 13.11
N ARG A 77 6.87 -5.89 12.26
CA ARG A 77 5.89 -5.87 11.15
C ARG A 77 4.45 -5.89 11.67
N GLU A 78 4.18 -6.71 12.69
CA GLU A 78 2.89 -6.80 13.39
C GLU A 78 2.51 -5.43 13.98
N VAL A 79 3.41 -4.84 14.78
CA VAL A 79 3.21 -3.52 15.41
C VAL A 79 3.03 -2.41 14.39
N ASN A 80 3.66 -2.49 13.22
CA ASN A 80 3.54 -1.50 12.14
C ASN A 80 2.36 -1.75 11.17
N GLY A 81 1.55 -2.79 11.38
CA GLY A 81 0.40 -3.10 10.50
C GLY A 81 0.77 -3.56 9.09
N ARG A 82 2.01 -4.03 8.86
CA ARG A 82 2.51 -4.44 7.53
C ARG A 82 2.85 -5.94 7.47
N GLY A 83 1.87 -6.78 7.11
CA GLY A 83 2.09 -8.08 6.45
C GLY A 83 2.26 -9.35 7.32
N ARG A 84 2.14 -10.50 6.63
CA ARG A 84 1.99 -11.89 7.13
C ARG A 84 3.02 -12.35 8.19
N PRO A 85 2.64 -13.28 9.08
CA PRO A 85 3.50 -13.76 10.17
C PRO A 85 4.71 -14.52 9.63
N ILE A 86 5.91 -14.13 10.08
CA ILE A 86 7.07 -15.03 10.07
C ILE A 86 6.85 -15.96 11.27
N SER A 87 6.49 -17.22 11.02
CA SER A 87 6.26 -18.20 12.07
C SER A 87 7.47 -19.10 12.21
N LEU A 88 8.12 -19.08 13.38
CA LEU A 88 9.13 -20.05 13.75
C LEU A 88 8.45 -21.37 14.16
N PRO A 89 9.07 -22.54 13.89
CA PRO A 89 8.63 -23.80 14.48
C PRO A 89 8.55 -23.70 16.01
N ALA A 90 7.57 -24.39 16.63
CA ALA A 90 7.28 -24.28 18.07
C ALA A 90 8.50 -24.50 18.98
N SER A 91 9.41 -25.40 18.59
CA SER A 91 10.66 -25.65 19.34
C SER A 91 11.64 -24.46 19.30
N ARG A 92 11.75 -23.76 18.17
CA ARG A 92 12.59 -22.56 18.01
C ARG A 92 11.96 -21.35 18.68
N ALA A 93 10.64 -21.20 18.59
CA ALA A 93 9.91 -20.16 19.31
C ALA A 93 10.09 -20.30 20.83
N LYS A 94 9.97 -21.52 21.36
CA LYS A 94 10.22 -21.81 22.77
C LYS A 94 11.67 -21.49 23.19
N ALA A 95 12.64 -21.82 22.33
CA ALA A 95 14.05 -21.49 22.60
C ALA A 95 14.31 -19.97 22.66
N VAL A 96 13.60 -19.18 21.85
CA VAL A 96 13.64 -17.71 21.93
C VAL A 96 13.02 -17.22 23.24
N GLU A 97 11.86 -17.76 23.62
CA GLU A 97 11.18 -17.41 24.88
C GLU A 97 12.07 -17.68 26.10
N GLU A 98 12.67 -18.88 26.17
CA GLU A 98 13.59 -19.27 27.25
C GLU A 98 14.86 -18.40 27.26
N ALA A 99 15.40 -18.06 26.09
CA ALA A 99 16.59 -17.22 26.00
C ALA A 99 16.34 -15.79 26.47
N LEU A 100 15.17 -15.22 26.15
CA LEU A 100 14.74 -13.91 26.66
C LEU A 100 14.51 -13.97 28.18
N ALA A 101 13.80 -14.98 28.67
CA ALA A 101 13.52 -15.12 30.10
C ALA A 101 14.78 -15.29 30.97
N VAL A 102 15.80 -16.01 30.48
CA VAL A 102 17.02 -16.32 31.26
C VAL A 102 18.11 -15.27 31.11
N GLY A 103 18.27 -14.72 29.91
CA GLY A 103 19.41 -13.86 29.56
C GLY A 103 19.04 -12.50 29.00
N GLY A 104 17.75 -12.25 28.78
CA GLY A 104 17.26 -11.05 28.12
C GLY A 104 17.00 -9.88 29.06
N VAL A 105 16.94 -8.68 28.48
CA VAL A 105 16.39 -7.47 29.14
C VAL A 105 14.86 -7.59 29.30
N TYR A 106 14.22 -8.44 28.49
CA TYR A 106 12.77 -8.66 28.45
C TYR A 106 12.45 -10.07 28.91
N SER A 107 11.47 -10.22 29.80
CA SER A 107 11.10 -11.50 30.42
C SER A 107 10.35 -12.46 29.48
N SER A 108 9.84 -11.97 28.35
CA SER A 108 9.06 -12.75 27.39
C SER A 108 9.02 -12.10 26.01
N VAL A 109 8.55 -12.84 25.01
CA VAL A 109 8.26 -12.30 23.68
C VAL A 109 7.14 -11.26 23.74
N GLU A 110 6.19 -11.40 24.67
CA GLU A 110 5.12 -10.39 24.89
C GLU A 110 5.68 -9.08 25.47
N ALA A 111 6.60 -9.16 26.44
CA ALA A 111 7.27 -7.98 26.97
C ALA A 111 8.10 -7.27 25.90
N LEU A 112 8.78 -8.04 25.03
CA LEU A 112 9.49 -7.50 23.87
C LEU A 112 8.53 -6.87 22.85
N ARG A 113 7.35 -7.47 22.62
CA ARG A 113 6.29 -6.90 21.76
C ARG A 113 5.81 -5.56 22.31
N GLN A 114 5.57 -5.45 23.61
CA GLN A 114 5.17 -4.19 24.23
C GLN A 114 6.28 -3.13 24.11
N ALA A 115 7.53 -3.50 24.39
CA ALA A 115 8.67 -2.60 24.22
C ALA A 115 8.81 -2.09 22.78
N ILE A 116 8.55 -2.92 21.77
CA ILE A 116 8.53 -2.50 20.36
C ILE A 116 7.41 -1.48 20.09
N ARG A 117 6.23 -1.63 20.71
CA ARG A 117 5.16 -0.61 20.63
C ARG A 117 5.59 0.71 21.27
N ASP A 118 6.24 0.64 22.43
CA ASP A 118 6.71 1.84 23.13
C ASP A 118 7.81 2.54 22.33
N TRP A 119 8.76 1.78 21.78
CA TRP A 119 9.79 2.30 20.88
C TRP A 119 9.24 2.90 19.59
N ARG A 120 8.08 2.44 19.12
CA ARG A 120 7.38 3.08 18.00
C ARG A 120 6.83 4.45 18.40
N GLY A 121 6.37 4.60 19.64
CA GLY A 121 5.96 5.89 20.19
C GLY A 121 7.14 6.85 20.45
N GLU A 122 8.31 6.32 20.81
CA GLU A 122 9.56 7.09 21.00
C GLU A 122 10.30 7.42 19.70
N ALA A 123 10.15 6.58 18.67
CA ALA A 123 10.71 6.83 17.36
C ALA A 123 10.07 8.10 16.84
N ALA A 124 10.90 9.07 16.43
CA ALA A 124 10.41 10.30 15.82
C ALA A 124 9.37 9.90 14.77
N PRO A 125 8.11 10.35 14.89
CA PRO A 125 7.12 10.00 13.90
C PRO A 125 7.60 10.45 12.53
N PHE A 126 7.26 9.71 11.48
CA PHE A 126 7.55 10.09 10.09
C PHE A 126 7.05 11.52 9.87
N GLY A 127 7.93 12.51 9.92
CA GLY A 127 7.48 13.90 10.04
C GLY A 127 8.50 14.95 9.61
N GLY A 128 9.60 14.55 8.97
CA GLY A 128 10.56 15.51 8.43
C GLY A 128 11.61 14.88 7.53
N ALA A 129 12.30 15.72 6.76
CA ALA A 129 13.30 15.30 5.78
C ALA A 129 14.40 14.40 6.37
N ALA A 130 14.83 14.68 7.61
CA ALA A 130 15.83 13.87 8.29
C ALA A 130 15.38 12.42 8.50
N ALA A 131 14.17 12.20 9.01
CA ALA A 131 13.63 10.86 9.25
C ALA A 131 13.36 10.10 7.94
N VAL A 132 12.92 10.80 6.90
CA VAL A 132 12.70 10.18 5.57
C VAL A 132 14.03 9.83 4.89
N ASN A 133 15.05 10.69 4.98
CA ASN A 133 16.40 10.40 4.48
C ASN A 133 17.07 9.25 5.26
N GLU A 134 16.81 9.14 6.55
CA GLU A 134 17.25 8.02 7.38
C GLU A 134 16.54 6.71 7.01
N TYR A 135 15.28 6.78 6.60
CA TYR A 135 14.53 5.61 6.13
C TYR A 135 14.98 5.17 4.72
N TYR A 136 15.13 6.10 3.77
CA TYR A 136 15.61 5.88 2.40
C TYR A 136 17.08 6.29 2.27
N ASP A 137 17.97 5.57 2.94
CA ASP A 137 19.40 5.70 2.69
C ASP A 137 19.78 5.23 1.26
N ALA A 138 21.02 5.51 0.86
CA ALA A 138 21.51 5.15 -0.48
C ALA A 138 21.36 3.66 -0.83
N GLN A 139 21.49 2.75 0.17
CA GLN A 139 21.33 1.32 -0.05
C GLN A 139 19.86 0.96 -0.30
N ARG A 140 18.95 1.50 0.51
CA ARG A 140 17.52 1.23 0.41
C ARG A 140 16.90 1.87 -0.82
N ALA A 141 17.34 3.06 -1.21
CA ALA A 141 16.92 3.74 -2.43
C ALA A 141 17.24 2.88 -3.67
N ARG A 142 18.46 2.33 -3.76
CA ARG A 142 18.86 1.41 -4.84
C ARG A 142 18.03 0.13 -4.83
N ALA A 143 17.94 -0.53 -3.67
CA ALA A 143 17.18 -1.77 -3.54
C ALA A 143 15.68 -1.59 -3.82
N TYR A 144 15.10 -0.43 -3.49
CA TYR A 144 13.73 -0.08 -3.84
C TYR A 144 13.58 0.03 -5.36
N THR A 145 14.49 0.78 -6.00
CA THR A 145 14.46 1.05 -7.44
C THR A 145 14.57 -0.24 -8.26
N GLU A 146 15.51 -1.11 -7.91
CA GLU A 146 15.73 -2.39 -8.59
C GLU A 146 14.55 -3.37 -8.44
N ARG A 147 13.89 -3.39 -7.27
CA ARG A 147 12.86 -4.38 -6.96
C ARG A 147 11.47 -4.01 -7.44
N LEU A 148 11.16 -2.72 -7.54
CA LEU A 148 9.79 -2.23 -7.72
C LEU A 148 9.53 -1.55 -9.06
N GLY A 149 10.52 -1.46 -9.95
CA GLY A 149 10.40 -0.78 -11.25
C GLY A 149 9.10 -1.10 -12.01
N GLY A 150 8.88 -2.37 -12.37
CA GLY A 150 7.71 -2.77 -13.16
C GLY A 150 6.36 -2.53 -12.47
N ALA A 151 6.29 -2.63 -11.14
CA ALA A 151 5.06 -2.35 -10.42
C ALA A 151 4.77 -0.85 -10.35
N GLN A 152 5.77 -0.01 -10.12
CA GLN A 152 5.59 1.45 -10.05
C GLN A 152 5.24 2.02 -11.43
N GLU A 153 5.82 1.48 -12.50
CA GLU A 153 5.47 1.84 -13.87
C GLU A 153 3.98 1.63 -14.17
N THR A 154 3.47 0.43 -13.89
CA THR A 154 2.06 0.12 -14.12
C THR A 154 1.13 1.01 -13.30
N LEU A 155 1.49 1.36 -12.06
CA LEU A 155 0.68 2.25 -11.22
C LEU A 155 0.68 3.69 -11.74
N ALA A 156 1.84 4.20 -12.20
CA ALA A 156 1.96 5.54 -12.76
C ALA A 156 1.16 5.68 -14.05
N LEU A 157 1.26 4.71 -14.95
CA LEU A 157 0.45 4.66 -16.17
C LEU A 157 -1.04 4.59 -15.84
N ARG A 158 -1.44 3.84 -14.79
CA ARG A 158 -2.83 3.79 -14.35
C ARG A 158 -3.31 5.13 -13.78
N CYS A 159 -2.50 5.83 -12.98
CA CYS A 159 -2.83 7.19 -12.53
C CYS A 159 -3.09 8.12 -13.73
N ALA A 160 -2.17 8.14 -14.70
CA ALA A 160 -2.32 8.98 -15.88
C ALA A 160 -3.51 8.59 -16.75
N GLU A 161 -3.82 7.29 -16.85
CA GLU A 161 -5.02 6.79 -17.52
C GLU A 161 -6.31 7.29 -16.85
N LEU A 162 -6.41 7.15 -15.53
CA LEU A 162 -7.58 7.56 -14.74
C LEU A 162 -7.81 9.08 -14.79
N ALA A 163 -6.74 9.87 -14.75
CA ALA A 163 -6.82 11.33 -14.85
C ALA A 163 -6.88 11.84 -16.32
N GLY A 164 -6.85 10.95 -17.32
CA GLY A 164 -6.90 11.34 -18.73
C GLY A 164 -5.68 12.13 -19.22
N LEU A 165 -4.54 11.99 -18.56
CA LEU A 165 -3.32 12.78 -18.76
C LEU A 165 -2.43 12.27 -19.90
N ILE A 166 -2.68 11.06 -20.39
CA ILE A 166 -1.89 10.49 -21.50
C ILE A 166 -2.35 11.14 -22.82
N PRO A 167 -1.44 11.82 -23.56
CA PRO A 167 -1.77 12.40 -24.86
C PRO A 167 -2.30 11.36 -25.84
N SER A 168 -3.22 11.77 -26.72
CA SER A 168 -3.62 10.90 -27.83
C SER A 168 -2.46 10.78 -28.82
N ARG A 169 -2.32 9.64 -29.49
CA ARG A 169 -1.32 9.44 -30.55
C ARG A 169 -1.44 10.46 -31.69
N THR A 170 -2.61 11.09 -31.83
CA THR A 170 -2.92 12.11 -32.84
C THR A 170 -2.59 13.54 -32.39
N ASP A 171 -2.23 13.75 -31.12
CA ASP A 171 -1.95 15.07 -30.53
C ASP A 171 -0.45 15.42 -30.61
N HIS A 172 0.10 15.39 -31.83
CA HIS A 172 1.55 15.54 -32.09
C HIS A 172 2.14 16.90 -31.65
N GLN A 173 1.31 17.85 -31.23
CA GLN A 173 1.74 19.21 -30.88
C GLN A 173 1.68 19.52 -29.37
N LYS A 174 1.10 18.65 -28.53
CA LYS A 174 0.99 18.91 -27.08
C LYS A 174 1.82 17.93 -26.27
N ARG A 175 2.84 18.46 -25.58
CA ARG A 175 3.55 17.78 -24.49
C ARG A 175 3.04 18.36 -23.17
N PRO A 176 2.10 17.71 -22.47
CA PRO A 176 1.59 18.24 -21.21
C PRO A 176 2.71 18.27 -20.17
N LEU A 177 2.76 19.34 -19.37
CA LEU A 177 3.68 19.45 -18.25
C LEU A 177 2.99 18.88 -17.00
N LEU A 178 3.50 17.75 -16.51
CA LEU A 178 2.95 17.04 -15.35
C LEU A 178 3.88 17.14 -14.14
N LEU A 179 3.28 17.22 -12.96
CA LEU A 179 3.99 17.12 -11.68
C LEU A 179 3.83 15.72 -11.10
N ASP A 180 4.92 15.11 -10.63
CA ASP A 180 4.89 13.91 -9.80
C ASP A 180 5.19 14.27 -8.34
N VAL A 181 4.22 14.08 -7.44
CA VAL A 181 4.35 14.38 -6.01
C VAL A 181 4.67 13.11 -5.21
N GLY A 182 5.84 13.11 -4.59
CA GLY A 182 6.44 11.90 -4.00
C GLY A 182 7.10 11.03 -5.07
N CYS A 183 7.86 11.64 -5.98
CA CYS A 183 8.41 10.99 -7.17
C CYS A 183 9.49 9.95 -6.84
N GLY A 184 10.04 9.96 -5.63
CA GLY A 184 11.10 9.06 -5.20
C GLY A 184 12.30 9.08 -6.17
N SER A 185 12.70 7.90 -6.61
CA SER A 185 13.80 7.70 -7.57
C SER A 185 13.38 7.88 -9.03
N GLY A 186 12.15 8.36 -9.28
CA GLY A 186 11.67 8.69 -10.61
C GLY A 186 11.03 7.53 -11.38
N LEU A 187 10.80 6.39 -10.72
CA LEU A 187 10.17 5.21 -11.35
C LEU A 187 8.78 5.48 -11.93
N SER A 188 8.02 6.39 -11.33
CA SER A 188 6.69 6.81 -11.80
C SER A 188 6.75 7.88 -12.91
N MET A 189 7.89 8.57 -13.06
CA MET A 189 8.08 9.61 -14.07
C MET A 189 8.46 9.04 -15.44
N LEU A 190 9.40 8.09 -15.45
CA LEU A 190 9.97 7.52 -16.69
C LEU A 190 8.90 7.01 -17.69
N PRO A 191 7.86 6.26 -17.27
CA PRO A 191 6.85 5.76 -18.21
C PRO A 191 6.01 6.89 -18.83
N LEU A 192 5.86 8.01 -18.13
CA LEU A 192 5.11 9.17 -18.62
C LEU A 192 5.96 10.01 -19.59
N GLU A 193 7.26 10.14 -19.34
CA GLU A 193 8.19 10.75 -20.32
C GLU A 193 8.22 9.96 -21.63
N GLN A 194 8.23 8.62 -21.55
CA GLN A 194 8.13 7.74 -22.73
C GLN A 194 6.82 7.92 -23.50
N ARG A 195 5.76 8.43 -22.84
CA ARG A 195 4.48 8.82 -23.46
C ARG A 195 4.42 10.30 -23.82
N SER A 196 5.57 10.94 -24.00
CA SER A 196 5.74 12.34 -24.45
C SER A 196 5.24 13.40 -23.46
N CYS A 197 5.00 13.06 -22.19
CA CYS A 197 4.78 14.04 -21.14
C CYS A 197 6.10 14.73 -20.76
N ALA A 198 6.06 16.03 -20.47
CA ALA A 198 7.15 16.69 -19.78
C ALA A 198 6.93 16.51 -18.28
N MET A 199 7.92 15.99 -17.56
CA MET A 199 7.78 15.64 -16.14
C MET A 199 8.63 16.55 -15.27
N LEU A 200 8.11 16.89 -14.10
CA LEU A 200 8.90 17.39 -12.98
C LEU A 200 8.49 16.64 -11.72
N GLY A 201 9.46 16.24 -10.90
CA GLY A 201 9.22 15.47 -9.68
C GLY A 201 9.51 16.26 -8.42
N VAL A 202 8.74 16.02 -7.36
CA VAL A 202 9.08 16.44 -6.01
C VAL A 202 9.13 15.26 -5.06
N ASP A 203 10.14 15.21 -4.21
CA ASP A 203 10.21 14.25 -3.10
C ASP A 203 10.91 14.88 -1.90
N LEU A 204 10.65 14.34 -0.71
CA LEU A 204 11.30 14.80 0.51
C LEU A 204 12.70 14.18 0.68
N SER A 205 12.91 12.99 0.11
CA SER A 205 14.13 12.19 0.23
C SER A 205 15.22 12.62 -0.75
N LEU A 206 16.32 13.18 -0.24
CA LEU A 206 17.44 13.63 -1.06
C LEU A 206 18.15 12.48 -1.79
N GLU A 207 18.29 11.30 -1.16
CA GLU A 207 18.94 10.14 -1.80
C GLU A 207 18.11 9.56 -2.94
N MET A 208 16.78 9.52 -2.78
CA MET A 208 15.87 9.11 -3.85
C MET A 208 15.97 10.11 -5.02
N LEU A 209 15.98 11.41 -4.74
CA LEU A 209 16.14 12.45 -5.76
C LEU A 209 17.50 12.41 -6.47
N ARG A 210 18.58 12.06 -5.78
CA ARG A 210 19.88 11.82 -6.43
C ARG A 210 19.79 10.72 -7.46
N THR A 211 19.14 9.60 -7.12
CA THR A 211 18.92 8.48 -8.04
C THR A 211 18.08 8.90 -9.25
N ALA A 212 17.02 9.69 -9.03
CA ALA A 212 16.19 10.23 -10.11
C ALA A 212 17.01 11.14 -11.04
N ARG A 213 17.83 12.03 -10.48
CA ARG A 213 18.68 12.95 -11.24
C ARG A 213 19.77 12.22 -12.04
N GLU A 214 20.34 11.15 -11.51
CA GLU A 214 21.28 10.28 -12.23
C GLU A 214 20.63 9.64 -13.47
N SER A 215 19.30 9.46 -13.45
CA SER A 215 18.51 8.97 -14.58
C SER A 215 18.08 10.07 -15.57
N GLY A 216 18.57 11.31 -15.38
CA GLY A 216 18.28 12.45 -16.25
C GLY A 216 16.96 13.18 -15.97
N LEU A 217 16.31 12.90 -14.84
CA LEU A 217 15.01 13.49 -14.49
C LEU A 217 15.14 14.84 -13.80
N GLU A 218 14.20 15.74 -14.11
CA GLU A 218 14.08 17.05 -13.46
C GLU A 218 13.31 16.91 -12.13
N VAL A 219 14.02 17.12 -11.02
CA VAL A 219 13.46 16.90 -9.68
C VAL A 219 13.86 17.98 -8.67
N ILE A 220 12.98 18.21 -7.69
CA ILE A 220 13.15 19.22 -6.64
C ILE A 220 12.89 18.60 -5.27
N GLN A 221 13.71 18.94 -4.28
CA GLN A 221 13.44 18.55 -2.89
C GLN A 221 12.33 19.44 -2.30
N ALA A 222 11.20 18.84 -1.94
CA ALA A 222 10.10 19.53 -1.29
C ALA A 222 9.27 18.58 -0.42
N ASP A 223 8.63 19.13 0.61
CA ASP A 223 7.67 18.41 1.44
C ASP A 223 6.25 18.66 0.90
N MET A 224 5.57 17.60 0.45
CA MET A 224 4.20 17.71 -0.10
C MET A 224 3.15 18.12 0.93
N SER A 225 3.48 18.09 2.22
CA SER A 225 2.62 18.61 3.27
C SER A 225 2.70 20.13 3.42
N HIS A 226 3.60 20.80 2.70
CA HIS A 226 3.85 22.24 2.74
C HIS A 226 3.65 22.89 1.37
N THR A 227 3.74 24.22 1.33
CA THR A 227 3.69 24.98 0.08
C THR A 227 4.81 24.52 -0.87
N LEU A 228 4.41 24.07 -2.05
CA LEU A 228 5.33 23.60 -3.09
C LEU A 228 6.00 24.79 -3.79
N PRO A 229 7.27 24.64 -4.23
CA PRO A 229 8.08 25.73 -4.80
C PRO A 229 7.71 26.04 -6.27
N PHE A 230 6.43 26.11 -6.57
CA PHE A 230 5.90 26.40 -7.90
C PHE A 230 4.95 27.59 -7.87
N ARG A 231 4.90 28.33 -8.98
CA ARG A 231 3.84 29.32 -9.21
C ARG A 231 2.49 28.60 -9.36
N SER A 232 1.41 29.33 -9.11
CA SER A 232 0.06 28.82 -9.35
C SER A 232 -0.18 28.60 -10.84
N GLY A 233 -0.95 27.57 -11.20
CA GLY A 233 -1.38 27.34 -12.58
C GLY A 233 -0.30 26.93 -13.57
N VAL A 234 0.71 26.17 -13.14
CA VAL A 234 1.86 25.76 -13.97
C VAL A 234 1.59 24.45 -14.70
N PHE A 235 0.99 23.47 -14.03
CA PHE A 235 0.92 22.09 -14.52
C PHE A 235 -0.41 21.79 -15.22
N ASP A 236 -0.34 20.98 -16.28
CA ASP A 236 -1.49 20.44 -17.01
C ASP A 236 -2.16 19.27 -16.27
N GLY A 237 -1.41 18.63 -15.38
CA GLY A 237 -1.90 17.52 -14.56
C GLY A 237 -0.90 17.11 -13.50
N LEU A 238 -1.32 16.20 -12.62
CA LEU A 238 -0.49 15.73 -11.52
C LEU A 238 -0.69 14.23 -11.29
N VAL A 239 0.40 13.53 -10.99
CA VAL A 239 0.34 12.17 -10.47
C VAL A 239 1.03 12.11 -9.12
N SER A 240 0.65 11.14 -8.30
CA SER A 240 1.37 10.79 -7.09
C SER A 240 1.22 9.30 -6.90
N VAL A 241 2.33 8.57 -6.84
CA VAL A 241 2.30 7.10 -6.78
C VAL A 241 2.93 6.64 -5.48
N SER A 242 2.17 5.90 -4.68
CA SER A 242 2.66 5.32 -3.43
C SER A 242 3.24 6.34 -2.44
N ALA A 243 2.70 7.56 -2.37
CA ALA A 243 3.25 8.61 -1.51
C ALA A 243 2.25 9.21 -0.50
N VAL A 244 1.04 9.59 -0.92
CA VAL A 244 0.10 10.35 -0.06
C VAL A 244 -0.29 9.63 1.25
N GLN A 245 -0.15 8.30 1.34
CA GLN A 245 -0.41 7.58 2.60
C GLN A 245 0.49 8.02 3.76
N PHE A 246 1.68 8.57 3.49
CA PHE A 246 2.57 9.09 4.55
C PHE A 246 1.98 10.32 5.24
N LEU A 247 1.06 11.05 4.59
CA LEU A 247 0.35 12.16 5.21
C LEU A 247 -0.71 11.69 6.22
N CYS A 248 -1.16 10.44 6.13
CA CYS A 248 -2.11 9.85 7.07
C CYS A 248 -1.42 9.31 8.35
N GLU A 249 -0.12 9.03 8.30
CA GLU A 249 0.63 8.54 9.46
C GLU A 249 0.78 9.65 10.52
N ALA A 250 0.88 9.33 11.81
CA ALA A 250 1.11 10.34 12.84
C ALA A 250 2.42 11.11 12.59
N ALA A 251 2.42 12.43 12.84
CA ALA A 251 3.58 13.31 12.73
C ALA A 251 3.58 14.33 13.88
N VAL A 252 4.76 14.85 14.27
CA VAL A 252 4.85 15.92 15.27
C VAL A 252 4.40 17.24 14.62
N GLY A 253 3.65 18.05 15.37
CA GLY A 253 3.38 19.45 15.05
C GLY A 253 2.21 19.70 14.11
N ARG A 254 1.91 18.80 13.18
CA ARG A 254 0.73 18.90 12.31
C ARG A 254 -0.02 17.58 12.23
N SER A 255 -1.33 17.66 12.38
CA SER A 255 -2.24 16.54 12.22
C SER A 255 -2.21 15.97 10.78
N ALA A 256 -2.70 14.75 10.61
CA ALA A 256 -2.90 14.17 9.28
C ALA A 256 -3.85 15.05 8.42
N THR A 257 -4.93 15.54 9.03
CA THR A 257 -5.91 16.43 8.38
C THR A 257 -5.26 17.70 7.83
N GLU A 258 -4.45 18.40 8.64
CA GLU A 258 -3.78 19.63 8.20
C GLU A 258 -2.76 19.40 7.07
N ARG A 259 -2.07 18.26 7.10
CA ARG A 259 -1.09 17.90 6.06
C ARG A 259 -1.76 17.50 4.76
N LEU A 260 -2.82 16.69 4.83
CA LEU A 260 -3.65 16.32 3.68
C LEU A 260 -4.30 17.57 3.06
N ALA A 261 -4.89 18.44 3.87
CA ALA A 261 -5.50 19.68 3.40
C ALA A 261 -4.49 20.54 2.63
N CYS A 262 -3.28 20.72 3.18
CA CYS A 262 -2.24 21.48 2.49
C CYS A 262 -1.81 20.82 1.17
N CYS A 263 -1.58 19.50 1.15
CA CYS A 263 -1.25 18.77 -0.08
C CYS A 263 -2.31 18.95 -1.17
N MET A 264 -3.60 18.89 -0.81
CA MET A 264 -4.70 19.05 -1.77
C MET A 264 -4.90 20.49 -2.22
N GLN A 265 -4.73 21.47 -1.32
CA GLN A 265 -4.72 22.89 -1.67
C GLN A 265 -3.58 23.23 -2.62
N GLU A 266 -2.38 22.69 -2.38
CA GLU A 266 -1.24 22.88 -3.25
C GLU A 266 -1.40 22.20 -4.60
N THR A 267 -1.96 20.98 -4.61
CA THR A 267 -2.38 20.30 -5.85
C THR A 267 -3.30 21.19 -6.68
N ARG A 268 -4.36 21.74 -6.07
CA ARG A 268 -5.29 22.67 -6.73
C ARG A 268 -4.56 23.90 -7.26
N ARG A 269 -3.69 24.50 -6.44
CA ARG A 269 -3.00 25.75 -6.72
C ARG A 269 -2.05 25.62 -7.90
N VAL A 270 -1.25 24.55 -7.97
CA VAL A 270 -0.21 24.38 -8.99
C VAL A 270 -0.77 23.89 -10.33
N LEU A 271 -1.93 23.25 -10.34
CA LEU A 271 -2.66 22.89 -11.55
C LEU A 271 -3.22 24.14 -12.24
N LYS A 272 -3.17 24.17 -13.58
CA LYS A 272 -3.81 25.22 -14.40
C LYS A 272 -5.29 25.35 -14.02
N THR A 273 -5.82 26.56 -14.15
CA THR A 273 -7.25 26.82 -13.92
C THR A 273 -8.00 26.82 -15.25
N PRO A 274 -9.29 26.42 -15.26
CA PRO A 274 -10.11 26.55 -16.46
C PRO A 274 -10.25 28.04 -16.81
N ALA A 275 -10.27 28.38 -18.11
CA ALA A 275 -10.48 29.76 -18.54
C ALA A 275 -11.84 30.29 -18.01
N ALA A 276 -11.84 31.44 -17.34
CA ALA A 276 -13.01 32.02 -16.65
C ALA A 276 -14.13 32.56 -17.58
N ASN A 277 -14.14 32.17 -18.86
CA ASN A 277 -15.14 32.59 -19.84
C ASN A 277 -16.45 31.82 -19.63
N ALA A 278 -17.51 32.54 -19.23
CA ALA A 278 -18.84 32.02 -18.95
C ALA A 278 -19.58 31.40 -20.18
N ASN A 279 -19.17 31.72 -21.41
CA ASN A 279 -19.82 31.29 -22.66
C ASN A 279 -19.26 29.98 -23.24
N ALA A 280 -18.24 29.37 -22.63
CA ALA A 280 -17.63 28.10 -23.07
C ALA A 280 -17.71 26.98 -22.01
N LYS A 281 -18.75 27.02 -21.16
CA LYS A 281 -18.84 26.22 -19.92
C LYS A 281 -18.70 24.70 -20.10
N LYS A 282 -19.10 24.15 -21.27
CA LYS A 282 -19.05 22.72 -21.56
C LYS A 282 -17.68 22.27 -22.11
N ASP A 283 -17.11 23.03 -23.05
CA ASP A 283 -15.78 22.76 -23.62
C ASP A 283 -14.64 23.07 -22.64
N ALA A 284 -14.87 24.03 -21.73
CA ALA A 284 -13.94 24.34 -20.65
C ALA A 284 -13.87 23.22 -19.59
N MET A 285 -14.96 22.48 -19.35
CA MET A 285 -15.01 21.41 -18.35
C MET A 285 -14.22 20.17 -18.80
N ALA A 286 -14.27 19.85 -20.10
CA ALA A 286 -13.57 18.70 -20.68
C ALA A 286 -12.04 18.83 -20.65
N ASN A 287 -11.53 20.05 -20.42
CA ASN A 287 -10.10 20.38 -20.39
C ASN A 287 -9.63 20.84 -19.01
N VAL A 288 -10.43 20.64 -17.95
CA VAL A 288 -10.02 20.94 -16.57
C VAL A 288 -8.79 20.09 -16.24
N PRO A 289 -7.73 20.64 -15.66
CA PRO A 289 -6.59 19.84 -15.22
C PRO A 289 -6.98 18.84 -14.14
N CYS A 290 -6.49 17.60 -14.30
CA CYS A 290 -6.78 16.50 -13.39
C CYS A 290 -5.52 15.99 -12.69
N ALA A 291 -5.74 15.36 -11.54
CA ALA A 291 -4.71 14.65 -10.80
C ALA A 291 -5.18 13.24 -10.44
N ALA A 292 -4.21 12.34 -10.27
CA ALA A 292 -4.46 11.01 -9.74
C ALA A 292 -3.42 10.61 -8.67
N PHE A 293 -3.91 10.17 -7.53
CA PHE A 293 -3.07 9.71 -6.41
C PHE A 293 -3.29 8.23 -6.19
N GLN A 294 -2.27 7.41 -6.38
CA GLN A 294 -2.27 6.02 -5.97
C GLN A 294 -1.67 5.91 -4.57
N PHE A 295 -2.34 5.18 -3.67
CA PHE A 295 -1.85 5.01 -2.31
C PHE A 295 -2.19 3.68 -1.67
N HIS A 296 -1.51 3.42 -0.54
CA HIS A 296 -1.63 2.20 0.24
C HIS A 296 -2.08 2.55 1.66
N PRO A 297 -3.39 2.66 1.92
CA PRO A 297 -3.88 3.06 3.23
C PRO A 297 -3.59 1.97 4.28
N ALA A 298 -3.08 2.36 5.43
CA ALA A 298 -2.94 1.45 6.57
C ALA A 298 -4.32 1.07 7.13
N ASP A 299 -5.21 2.05 7.27
CA ASP A 299 -6.63 1.84 7.57
C ASP A 299 -7.46 1.92 6.28
N GLN A 300 -8.13 0.83 5.91
CA GLN A 300 -8.86 0.70 4.65
C GLN A 300 -10.15 1.53 4.56
N VAL A 301 -10.59 2.17 5.65
CA VAL A 301 -11.81 2.97 5.70
C VAL A 301 -11.48 4.43 5.99
N LEU A 302 -10.74 4.69 7.07
CA LEU A 302 -10.47 6.05 7.54
C LEU A 302 -9.54 6.82 6.60
N HIS A 303 -8.46 6.20 6.11
CA HIS A 303 -7.47 6.91 5.31
C HIS A 303 -7.99 7.29 3.92
N PRO A 304 -8.66 6.41 3.14
CA PRO A 304 -9.26 6.81 1.87
C PRO A 304 -10.27 7.95 2.04
N ARG A 305 -11.12 7.87 3.07
CA ARG A 305 -12.12 8.90 3.37
C ARG A 305 -11.47 10.25 3.67
N ALA A 306 -10.45 10.28 4.52
CA ALA A 306 -9.74 11.52 4.84
C ALA A 306 -9.04 12.15 3.61
N VAL A 307 -8.50 11.32 2.71
CA VAL A 307 -7.89 11.78 1.46
C VAL A 307 -8.94 12.39 0.52
N LEU A 308 -10.13 11.77 0.41
CA LEU A 308 -11.24 12.28 -0.38
C LEU A 308 -11.77 13.60 0.17
N GLU A 309 -12.07 13.65 1.47
CA GLU A 309 -12.59 14.85 2.16
C GLU A 309 -11.61 16.02 2.00
N ALA A 310 -10.30 15.79 2.16
CA ALA A 310 -9.30 16.84 1.97
C ALA A 310 -9.26 17.39 0.52
N ALA A 311 -9.51 16.55 -0.49
CA ALA A 311 -9.57 17.00 -1.88
C ALA A 311 -10.84 17.83 -2.15
N GLU A 312 -11.96 17.39 -1.59
CA GLU A 312 -13.23 18.10 -1.67
C GLU A 312 -13.16 19.46 -0.96
N ASP A 313 -12.63 19.50 0.26
CA ASP A 313 -12.44 20.72 1.06
C ASP A 313 -11.48 21.71 0.41
N ALA A 314 -10.49 21.21 -0.35
CA ALA A 314 -9.65 22.07 -1.19
C ALA A 314 -10.42 22.72 -2.35
N GLY A 315 -11.67 22.34 -2.60
CA GLY A 315 -12.52 22.86 -3.67
C GLY A 315 -12.39 22.10 -4.98
N CYS A 316 -11.96 20.83 -4.93
CA CYS A 316 -11.85 19.97 -6.10
C CYS A 316 -13.01 18.98 -6.18
N GLN A 317 -13.29 18.50 -7.38
CA GLN A 317 -14.21 17.42 -7.64
C GLN A 317 -13.39 16.14 -7.59
N ALA A 318 -13.73 15.23 -6.69
CA ALA A 318 -12.90 14.09 -6.40
C ALA A 318 -13.72 12.80 -6.33
N ALA A 319 -13.02 11.67 -6.47
CA ALA A 319 -13.59 10.35 -6.39
C ALA A 319 -12.54 9.35 -5.92
N LEU A 320 -12.92 8.46 -4.99
CA LEU A 320 -12.13 7.27 -4.69
C LEU A 320 -12.41 6.19 -5.73
N VAL A 321 -11.35 5.51 -6.12
CA VAL A 321 -11.37 4.49 -7.16
C VAL A 321 -10.55 3.30 -6.69
N MET A 322 -11.07 2.10 -6.92
CA MET A 322 -10.33 0.87 -6.70
C MET A 322 -10.09 0.18 -8.04
N ASP A 323 -8.87 -0.30 -8.25
CA ASP A 323 -8.48 -1.01 -9.47
C ASP A 323 -7.44 -2.11 -9.17
N GLN A 324 -7.24 -3.04 -10.11
CA GLN A 324 -6.19 -4.06 -10.07
C GLN A 324 -5.28 -3.96 -11.32
N PRO A 325 -4.39 -2.96 -11.36
CA PRO A 325 -3.64 -2.66 -12.58
C PRO A 325 -2.59 -3.74 -12.94
N HIS A 326 -2.27 -4.67 -12.03
CA HIS A 326 -1.21 -5.68 -12.21
C HIS A 326 -1.69 -7.07 -12.65
N ARG A 327 -2.97 -7.27 -13.00
CA ARG A 327 -3.54 -8.62 -13.24
C ARG A 327 -3.22 -9.63 -12.12
N THR A 328 -3.09 -9.13 -10.89
CA THR A 328 -2.91 -9.91 -9.66
C THR A 328 -4.11 -9.65 -8.74
N SER A 329 -4.30 -10.49 -7.73
CA SER A 329 -5.41 -10.34 -6.76
C SER A 329 -5.33 -9.07 -5.89
N GLY A 330 -4.29 -8.26 -6.02
CA GLY A 330 -4.06 -7.08 -5.22
C GLY A 330 -4.89 -5.88 -5.69
N ARG A 331 -5.96 -5.57 -4.97
CA ARG A 331 -6.70 -4.29 -5.08
C ARG A 331 -5.78 -3.11 -4.71
N ARG A 332 -5.96 -1.97 -5.37
CA ARG A 332 -5.21 -0.73 -5.14
C ARG A 332 -6.15 0.46 -5.07
N TRP A 333 -5.85 1.38 -4.17
CA TRP A 333 -6.60 2.62 -4.00
C TRP A 333 -6.02 3.73 -4.87
N PHE A 334 -6.92 4.48 -5.49
CA PHE A 334 -6.66 5.67 -6.24
C PHE A 334 -7.63 6.78 -5.82
N LEU A 335 -7.17 8.03 -5.87
CA LEU A 335 -8.00 9.21 -5.85
C LEU A 335 -7.93 9.84 -7.24
N TYR A 336 -9.07 10.04 -7.88
CA TYR A 336 -9.22 10.96 -9.01
C TYR A 336 -9.56 12.34 -8.47
N LEU A 337 -8.98 13.39 -9.06
CA LEU A 337 -9.22 14.78 -8.71
C LEU A 337 -9.30 15.62 -9.99
N ALA A 338 -10.33 16.46 -10.13
CA ALA A 338 -10.41 17.50 -11.14
C ALA A 338 -10.35 18.89 -10.47
N ASN A 339 -9.58 19.81 -11.07
CA ASN A 339 -9.35 21.16 -10.55
C ASN A 339 -10.56 22.11 -10.76
N THR A 340 -11.72 21.70 -10.27
CA THR A 340 -13.01 22.40 -10.34
C THR A 340 -13.93 21.82 -9.27
N ARG A 341 -14.99 22.51 -8.85
CA ARG A 341 -16.05 21.93 -8.00
C ARG A 341 -17.39 22.14 -8.68
N ILE A 342 -18.20 21.09 -8.74
CA ILE A 342 -19.57 21.15 -9.26
C ILE A 342 -20.51 21.10 -8.05
N THR A 343 -21.30 22.15 -7.84
CA THR A 343 -22.13 22.35 -6.63
C THR A 343 -23.21 21.28 -6.45
N ASP A 344 -23.68 20.68 -7.55
CA ASP A 344 -24.71 19.62 -7.56
C ASP A 344 -24.15 18.27 -8.04
N GLY A 345 -22.82 18.10 -8.04
CA GLY A 345 -22.17 16.87 -8.48
C GLY A 345 -22.33 15.77 -7.44
N GLN A 346 -23.15 14.76 -7.75
CA GLN A 346 -23.21 13.52 -6.97
C GLN A 346 -21.85 12.81 -6.99
N SER A 347 -21.57 11.96 -6.00
CA SER A 347 -20.43 11.04 -6.03
C SER A 347 -20.58 10.03 -7.17
N PRO A 348 -19.48 9.45 -7.70
CA PRO A 348 -19.62 8.37 -8.67
C PRO A 348 -20.33 7.16 -8.03
N PRO A 349 -21.12 6.40 -8.82
CA PRO A 349 -21.72 5.17 -8.35
C PRO A 349 -20.65 4.20 -7.82
N CYS A 350 -20.91 3.59 -6.68
CA CYS A 350 -20.06 2.55 -6.14
C CYS A 350 -20.19 1.27 -6.98
N CYS A 351 -19.14 0.45 -6.98
CA CYS A 351 -19.08 -0.77 -7.77
C CYS A 351 -19.16 -2.02 -6.90
N GLY A 352 -20.15 -2.88 -7.17
CA GLY A 352 -20.35 -4.15 -6.48
C GLY A 352 -19.19 -5.14 -6.64
N LEU A 353 -18.35 -5.00 -7.67
CA LEU A 353 -17.09 -5.76 -7.80
C LEU A 353 -16.14 -5.51 -6.60
N TYR A 354 -16.18 -4.31 -6.05
CA TYR A 354 -15.33 -3.88 -4.94
C TYR A 354 -16.09 -3.74 -3.63
N SER A 355 -17.27 -4.35 -3.52
CA SER A 355 -17.94 -4.53 -2.23
C SER A 355 -17.00 -5.24 -1.22
N PRO A 356 -17.02 -4.88 0.08
CA PRO A 356 -17.88 -3.87 0.72
C PRO A 356 -17.29 -2.45 0.73
N ASN A 357 -16.21 -2.17 -0.01
CA ASN A 357 -15.45 -0.91 0.08
C ASN A 357 -16.21 0.33 -0.45
N ARG A 358 -17.44 0.18 -0.99
CA ARG A 358 -18.32 1.26 -1.47
C ARG A 358 -17.58 2.32 -2.31
N VAL A 359 -16.84 1.85 -3.31
CA VAL A 359 -15.92 2.66 -4.12
C VAL A 359 -16.19 2.45 -5.61
N ALA A 360 -15.89 3.46 -6.44
CA ALA A 360 -16.01 3.34 -7.89
C ALA A 360 -14.93 2.41 -8.46
N CYS A 361 -15.25 1.72 -9.55
CA CYS A 361 -14.26 1.13 -10.45
C CYS A 361 -13.89 2.13 -11.56
N PRO A 362 -12.85 1.88 -12.38
CA PRO A 362 -12.51 2.76 -13.50
C PRO A 362 -13.66 2.96 -14.51
N LEU A 363 -14.50 1.94 -14.75
CA LEU A 363 -15.67 2.07 -15.64
C LEU A 363 -16.75 2.99 -15.05
N SER A 364 -17.03 2.86 -13.74
CA SER A 364 -17.98 3.72 -13.04
C SER A 364 -17.49 5.18 -13.02
N LEU A 365 -16.21 5.40 -12.69
CA LEU A 365 -15.58 6.71 -12.75
C LEU A 365 -15.71 7.33 -14.15
N ARG A 366 -15.52 6.54 -15.21
CA ARG A 366 -15.64 7.01 -16.59
C ARG A 366 -17.06 7.41 -16.97
N ALA A 367 -18.07 6.67 -16.53
CA ALA A 367 -19.47 7.06 -16.74
C ALA A 367 -19.77 8.39 -16.02
N TRP A 368 -19.35 8.49 -14.76
CA TRP A 368 -19.57 9.66 -13.92
C TRP A 368 -18.87 10.92 -14.44
N THR A 369 -17.58 10.85 -14.77
CA THR A 369 -16.83 11.98 -15.34
C THR A 369 -17.44 12.46 -16.66
N ARG A 370 -17.88 11.55 -17.53
CA ARG A 370 -18.59 11.91 -18.78
C ARG A 370 -19.91 12.63 -18.53
N GLN A 371 -20.70 12.15 -17.56
CA GLN A 371 -21.96 12.81 -17.16
C GLN A 371 -21.71 14.24 -16.69
N LEU A 372 -20.63 14.46 -15.93
CA LEU A 372 -20.24 15.78 -15.44
C LEU A 372 -19.48 16.64 -16.47
N GLY A 373 -19.15 16.08 -17.64
CA GLY A 373 -18.33 16.76 -18.65
C GLY A 373 -16.87 16.97 -18.24
N LEU A 374 -16.37 16.22 -17.26
CA LEU A 374 -14.99 16.25 -16.76
C LEU A 374 -14.08 15.37 -17.65
N PRO A 375 -12.75 15.55 -17.59
CA PRO A 375 -11.82 14.66 -18.26
C PRO A 375 -12.03 13.22 -17.78
N SER A 376 -12.42 12.37 -18.72
CA SER A 376 -12.75 10.98 -18.42
C SER A 376 -11.53 10.07 -18.53
N PRO A 377 -11.44 9.01 -17.71
CA PRO A 377 -10.44 7.95 -17.84
C PRO A 377 -10.29 7.47 -19.29
N ARG A 378 -9.04 7.40 -19.76
CA ARG A 378 -8.68 6.95 -21.12
C ARG A 378 -8.25 5.48 -21.11
N LEU A 379 -9.15 4.61 -20.70
CA LEU A 379 -8.89 3.17 -20.59
C LEU A 379 -8.41 2.60 -21.93
N ASP A 380 -7.32 1.84 -21.92
CA ASP A 380 -6.94 1.03 -23.09
C ASP A 380 -7.87 -0.18 -23.25
N ASP A 381 -7.95 -0.72 -24.48
CA ASP A 381 -8.86 -1.82 -24.83
C ASP A 381 -8.62 -3.06 -23.96
N VAL A 382 -7.35 -3.31 -23.63
CA VAL A 382 -6.91 -4.47 -22.86
C VAL A 382 -7.40 -4.38 -21.40
N HIS A 383 -7.33 -3.19 -20.81
CA HIS A 383 -7.82 -2.90 -19.48
C HIS A 383 -9.34 -2.90 -19.42
N GLU A 384 -9.99 -2.27 -20.40
CA GLU A 384 -11.44 -2.22 -20.50
C GLU A 384 -12.05 -3.61 -20.64
N GLU A 385 -11.49 -4.45 -21.51
CA GLU A 385 -11.92 -5.84 -21.69
C GLU A 385 -11.76 -6.64 -20.39
N TRP A 386 -10.62 -6.47 -19.70
CA TRP A 386 -10.35 -7.14 -18.42
C TRP A 386 -11.37 -6.71 -17.35
N LEU A 387 -11.63 -5.42 -17.19
CA LEU A 387 -12.64 -4.90 -16.26
C LEU A 387 -14.01 -5.51 -16.60
N GLY A 388 -14.42 -5.49 -17.86
CA GLY A 388 -15.69 -6.09 -18.29
C GLY A 388 -15.79 -7.58 -17.95
N ALA A 389 -14.70 -8.33 -18.13
CA ALA A 389 -14.64 -9.75 -17.77
C ALA A 389 -14.78 -9.98 -16.26
N GLU A 390 -14.13 -9.17 -15.41
CA GLU A 390 -14.24 -9.29 -13.95
C GLU A 390 -15.64 -8.93 -13.44
N HIS A 391 -16.29 -7.92 -14.01
CA HIS A 391 -17.67 -7.58 -13.66
C HIS A 391 -18.62 -8.74 -13.99
N ARG A 392 -18.49 -9.36 -15.17
CA ARG A 392 -19.28 -10.54 -15.54
C ARG A 392 -19.00 -11.74 -14.64
N ARG A 393 -17.73 -11.98 -14.30
CA ARG A 393 -17.35 -13.07 -13.38
C ARG A 393 -17.97 -12.87 -12.00
N SER A 394 -17.92 -11.63 -11.48
CA SER A 394 -18.53 -11.27 -10.21
C SER A 394 -20.05 -11.46 -10.26
N ALA A 395 -20.72 -10.91 -11.28
CA ALA A 395 -22.16 -11.05 -11.48
C ALA A 395 -22.60 -12.53 -11.52
N ARG A 396 -21.90 -13.36 -12.30
CA ARG A 396 -22.16 -14.80 -12.38
C ARG A 396 -21.96 -15.51 -11.05
N ARG A 397 -20.96 -15.11 -10.25
CA ARG A 397 -20.77 -15.66 -8.89
C ARG A 397 -21.96 -15.28 -8.00
N LEU A 398 -22.33 -14.01 -7.95
CA LEU A 398 -23.41 -13.51 -7.10
C LEU A 398 -24.76 -14.16 -7.46
N LEU A 399 -25.12 -14.20 -8.75
CA LEU A 399 -26.37 -14.83 -9.22
C LEU A 399 -26.41 -16.34 -8.90
N ARG A 400 -25.31 -17.08 -9.10
CA ARG A 400 -25.26 -18.50 -8.76
C ARG A 400 -25.46 -18.76 -7.27
N LEU A 401 -24.87 -17.94 -6.41
CA LEU A 401 -25.03 -18.06 -4.97
C LEU A 401 -26.45 -17.67 -4.53
N PHE A 402 -27.02 -16.64 -5.14
CA PHE A 402 -28.40 -16.19 -4.93
C PHE A 402 -29.41 -17.30 -5.27
N CYS A 403 -29.33 -17.89 -6.48
CA CYS A 403 -30.22 -18.97 -6.90
C CYS A 403 -30.11 -20.23 -6.01
N ARG A 404 -28.95 -20.47 -5.39
CA ARG A 404 -28.73 -21.61 -4.48
C ARG A 404 -29.21 -21.36 -3.05
N GLY A 405 -29.76 -20.18 -2.75
CA GLY A 405 -30.13 -19.82 -1.38
C GLY A 405 -28.93 -19.77 -0.43
N ALA A 406 -27.71 -19.50 -0.94
CA ALA A 406 -26.48 -19.44 -0.17
C ALA A 406 -26.41 -18.13 0.65
N LEU A 407 -27.32 -18.00 1.60
CA LEU A 407 -27.50 -16.87 2.49
C LEU A 407 -26.75 -17.14 3.81
N ALA A 408 -25.81 -16.27 4.18
CA ALA A 408 -25.23 -16.28 5.53
C ALA A 408 -26.31 -16.15 6.63
N PRO A 409 -26.19 -16.80 7.80
CA PRO A 409 -27.10 -16.53 8.90
C PRO A 409 -26.95 -15.06 9.36
N VAL A 410 -28.09 -14.36 9.51
CA VAL A 410 -28.13 -13.04 10.14
C VAL A 410 -27.70 -13.24 11.60
N SER A 411 -26.73 -12.46 12.07
CA SER A 411 -26.14 -12.59 13.40
C SER A 411 -27.20 -12.72 14.50
N GLY A 412 -27.28 -13.93 15.06
CA GLY A 412 -28.18 -14.33 16.14
C GLY A 412 -28.14 -15.85 16.29
N GLU A 413 -27.22 -16.32 17.16
CA GLU A 413 -27.11 -17.69 17.70
C GLU A 413 -27.46 -18.88 16.77
N SER A 414 -26.44 -19.54 16.23
CA SER A 414 -26.40 -21.02 16.20
C SER A 414 -25.03 -21.52 15.74
N HIS A 415 -24.40 -22.31 16.61
CA HIS A 415 -23.31 -23.20 16.24
C HIS A 415 -23.83 -24.20 15.21
N ILE A 416 -23.53 -24.00 13.93
CA ILE A 416 -23.63 -25.07 12.93
C ILE A 416 -22.27 -25.75 12.89
N THR A 417 -22.17 -26.89 13.56
CA THR A 417 -21.10 -27.85 13.36
C THR A 417 -21.21 -28.41 11.94
N VAL A 418 -20.45 -27.86 11.01
CA VAL A 418 -20.30 -28.43 9.66
C VAL A 418 -19.38 -29.64 9.78
N THR A 419 -19.95 -30.83 9.97
CA THR A 419 -19.25 -32.10 9.76
C THR A 419 -19.27 -32.41 8.26
N GLY A 420 -18.28 -31.91 7.53
CA GLY A 420 -18.07 -32.17 6.11
C GLY A 420 -16.59 -32.04 5.75
N GLN A 421 -16.09 -32.89 4.85
CA GLN A 421 -14.68 -32.95 4.47
C GLN A 421 -14.16 -31.60 3.91
N PRO A 422 -12.87 -31.27 4.12
CA PRO A 422 -12.29 -29.99 3.73
C PRO A 422 -12.21 -29.89 2.19
N GLY A 423 -13.18 -29.19 1.59
CA GLY A 423 -13.24 -28.98 0.14
C GLY A 423 -14.49 -28.24 -0.36
N GLU A 424 -15.58 -28.22 0.41
CA GLU A 424 -16.83 -27.52 0.06
C GLU A 424 -17.29 -26.58 1.18
N GLU A 425 -16.50 -25.55 1.50
CA GLU A 425 -17.12 -24.36 2.10
C GLU A 425 -17.98 -23.70 1.01
N ALA A 426 -19.29 -23.95 1.03
CA ALA A 426 -20.24 -23.20 0.25
C ALA A 426 -20.04 -21.71 0.57
N GLN A 427 -19.45 -20.94 -0.34
CA GLN A 427 -19.24 -19.51 -0.15
C GLN A 427 -20.60 -18.82 -0.01
N LEU A 428 -20.97 -18.44 1.21
CA LEU A 428 -22.20 -17.72 1.49
C LEU A 428 -22.04 -16.24 1.11
N LEU A 429 -23.12 -15.60 0.67
CA LEU A 429 -23.16 -14.16 0.41
C LEU A 429 -23.16 -13.39 1.74
N ASN A 430 -22.26 -12.42 1.87
CA ASN A 430 -22.34 -11.43 2.95
C ASN A 430 -23.46 -10.39 2.67
N ASP A 431 -23.81 -9.58 3.67
CA ASP A 431 -24.93 -8.63 3.57
C ASP A 431 -24.76 -7.62 2.43
N SER A 432 -23.54 -7.12 2.19
CA SER A 432 -23.29 -6.22 1.07
C SER A 432 -23.42 -6.93 -0.28
N GLU A 433 -22.91 -8.16 -0.39
CA GLU A 433 -23.04 -8.97 -1.60
C GLU A 433 -24.49 -9.32 -1.93
N ARG A 434 -25.37 -9.45 -0.93
CA ARG A 434 -26.81 -9.69 -1.16
C ARG A 434 -27.49 -8.55 -1.89
N VAL A 435 -27.23 -7.31 -1.50
CA VAL A 435 -27.80 -6.14 -2.17
C VAL A 435 -27.47 -6.17 -3.66
N TRP A 436 -26.21 -6.47 -4.00
CA TRP A 436 -25.78 -6.61 -5.39
C TRP A 436 -26.40 -7.82 -6.09
N ALA A 437 -26.48 -8.95 -5.40
CA ALA A 437 -27.11 -10.16 -5.93
C ALA A 437 -28.61 -9.97 -6.21
N GLU A 438 -29.32 -9.24 -5.34
CA GLU A 438 -30.74 -8.87 -5.50
C GLU A 438 -30.92 -7.95 -6.72
N ARG A 439 -30.11 -6.89 -6.85
CA ARG A 439 -30.13 -6.00 -8.02
C ARG A 439 -29.87 -6.75 -9.32
N LEU A 440 -28.91 -7.68 -9.31
CA LEU A 440 -28.64 -8.56 -10.44
C LEU A 440 -29.84 -9.48 -10.72
N SER A 441 -30.43 -10.08 -9.70
CA SER A 441 -31.56 -11.00 -9.84
C SER A 441 -32.76 -10.33 -10.50
N GLN A 442 -33.07 -9.09 -10.10
CA GLN A 442 -34.18 -8.30 -10.65
C GLN A 442 -34.01 -8.01 -12.14
N ARG A 443 -32.76 -7.95 -12.63
CA ARG A 443 -32.48 -7.69 -14.05
C ARG A 443 -32.37 -8.97 -14.88
N PHE A 444 -31.81 -10.02 -14.32
CA PHE A 444 -31.40 -11.21 -15.10
C PHE A 444 -32.24 -12.45 -14.84
N LEU A 445 -33.02 -12.52 -13.76
CA LEU A 445 -33.83 -13.69 -13.42
C LEU A 445 -35.31 -13.40 -13.55
N ALA A 446 -36.02 -14.23 -14.33
CA ALA A 446 -37.46 -14.36 -14.18
C ALA A 446 -37.78 -15.27 -12.98
N ALA A 447 -38.95 -15.10 -12.35
CA ALA A 447 -39.35 -15.89 -11.18
C ALA A 447 -39.20 -17.41 -11.45
N GLY A 448 -38.35 -18.08 -10.65
CA GLY A 448 -38.09 -19.52 -10.77
C GLY A 448 -37.01 -19.95 -11.77
N SER A 449 -36.24 -19.02 -12.35
CA SER A 449 -35.19 -19.33 -13.35
C SER A 449 -33.83 -19.69 -12.73
N GLU A 450 -33.06 -20.50 -13.45
CA GLU A 450 -31.65 -20.75 -13.13
C GLU A 450 -30.76 -19.52 -13.42
N ALA A 451 -29.56 -19.50 -12.82
CA ALA A 451 -28.60 -18.42 -13.06
C ALA A 451 -28.12 -18.41 -14.53
N PRO A 452 -28.00 -17.23 -15.16
CA PRO A 452 -27.57 -17.12 -16.56
C PRO A 452 -26.18 -17.71 -16.79
N SER A 453 -25.96 -18.22 -18.00
CA SER A 453 -24.69 -18.78 -18.42
C SER A 453 -23.61 -17.69 -18.54
N SER A 454 -22.37 -18.12 -18.76
CA SER A 454 -21.27 -17.16 -18.99
C SER A 454 -21.46 -16.37 -20.29
N ASP A 455 -22.06 -17.00 -21.30
CA ASP A 455 -22.25 -16.42 -22.61
C ASP A 455 -23.40 -15.40 -22.57
N ASP A 456 -24.48 -15.68 -21.82
CA ASP A 456 -25.61 -14.76 -21.65
C ASP A 456 -25.16 -13.41 -21.05
N LEU A 457 -24.26 -13.46 -20.07
CA LEU A 457 -23.71 -12.26 -19.44
C LEU A 457 -22.65 -11.56 -20.30
N ARG A 458 -22.01 -12.26 -21.24
CA ARG A 458 -21.00 -11.68 -22.14
C ARG A 458 -21.60 -10.56 -22.98
N ASP A 459 -22.75 -10.85 -23.57
CA ASP A 459 -23.41 -9.97 -24.54
C ASP A 459 -24.25 -8.87 -23.85
N GLN A 460 -24.40 -8.94 -22.51
CA GLN A 460 -25.18 -8.01 -21.69
C GLN A 460 -24.32 -7.20 -20.70
N LEU A 461 -23.07 -6.89 -21.05
CA LEU A 461 -22.17 -6.13 -20.17
C LEU A 461 -22.78 -4.81 -19.67
N GLY A 462 -23.53 -4.10 -20.53
CA GLY A 462 -24.22 -2.85 -20.12
C GLY A 462 -25.17 -3.06 -18.94
N GLU A 463 -26.01 -4.10 -18.99
CA GLU A 463 -26.93 -4.45 -17.91
C GLU A 463 -26.21 -4.92 -16.65
N VAL A 464 -25.10 -5.66 -16.81
CA VAL A 464 -24.24 -6.05 -15.68
C VAL A 464 -23.68 -4.81 -14.98
N LEU A 465 -23.18 -3.83 -15.74
CA LEU A 465 -22.66 -2.59 -15.18
C LEU A 465 -23.76 -1.76 -14.51
N LEU A 466 -24.96 -1.67 -15.09
CA LEU A 466 -26.10 -0.99 -14.47
C LEU A 466 -26.54 -1.66 -13.15
N ALA A 467 -26.42 -2.98 -13.05
CA ALA A 467 -26.72 -3.73 -11.83
C ALA A 467 -25.64 -3.56 -10.76
N LEU A 468 -24.37 -3.56 -11.16
CA LEU A 468 -23.21 -3.50 -10.28
C LEU A 468 -22.74 -2.07 -9.97
N HIS A 469 -23.26 -1.06 -10.65
CA HIS A 469 -23.02 0.35 -10.32
C HIS A 469 -24.28 0.93 -9.66
N ALA A 470 -24.15 1.43 -8.43
CA ALA A 470 -25.25 2.00 -7.67
C ALA A 470 -24.81 3.23 -6.90
N ASP A 471 -25.72 4.17 -6.70
CA ASP A 471 -25.54 5.20 -5.68
C ASP A 471 -25.75 4.58 -4.29
N ASP A 472 -25.14 5.19 -3.28
CA ASP A 472 -25.02 4.71 -1.90
C ASP A 472 -26.36 4.58 -1.13
N HIS A 473 -27.49 4.84 -1.80
CA HIS A 473 -28.82 5.00 -1.20
C HIS A 473 -29.77 3.79 -1.32
N SER A 474 -29.34 2.66 -1.88
CA SER A 474 -30.17 1.44 -1.96
C SER A 474 -29.79 0.39 -0.93
#